data_AF-A0A924HR84-F1
#
_entry.id   AF-A0A924HR84-F1
#
_cell.length_a   1.000
_cell.length_b   1.000
_cell.length_c   1.000
_cell.angle_alpha   90.00
_cell.angle_beta   90.00
_cell.angle_gamma   90.00
#
_symmetry.space_group_name_H-M   'P 1'
#
loop_
_entity.id
_entity.type
_entity.pdbx_description
1 polymer ?
#
loop_
_entity_poly.entity_id
_entity_poly.type
_entity_poly.pdbx_seq_one_letter_code
_entity_poly.pdbx_strand_id
1 'polypeptide(L)'
;LQYFTEYWPSDNTDPVERIFIQWEYSYFYPAIASCNHVTDWSKLPLKFRTDVAMMGKLGYDIVVDKLSEKDLQFSQQSVATYRSISGLVWHGDMYRLVNPRENPLASLMFANAEKSRAVIFNYLTNTRFMLTATPQPVRLKGLDASKNYTVKEINVYPGTISSINSGTIYSGNFLMTVGINPDVHLGRASVLLEVNEVK
;
A
#
# COMPACT_ATOMS: atom_id res chain seq x y z
N LEU A 1 14.72 -11.88 -13.55
CA LEU A 1 16.02 -12.44 -13.10
C LEU A 1 16.46 -13.44 -14.16
N GLN A 2 17.73 -13.88 -14.22
CA GLN A 2 18.22 -14.67 -15.36
C GLN A 2 17.45 -15.98 -15.61
N TYR A 3 16.99 -16.65 -14.54
CA TYR A 3 16.39 -17.99 -14.64
C TYR A 3 14.94 -18.07 -14.13
N PHE A 4 14.47 -17.06 -13.41
CA PHE A 4 13.14 -17.03 -12.83
C PHE A 4 12.54 -15.62 -12.90
N THR A 5 11.22 -15.57 -12.93
CA THR A 5 10.45 -14.33 -13.04
C THR A 5 10.08 -13.76 -11.67
N GLU A 6 10.07 -14.60 -10.64
CA GLU A 6 9.68 -14.24 -9.28
C GLU A 6 10.42 -15.06 -8.22
N TYR A 7 10.48 -14.54 -7.00
CA TYR A 7 11.10 -15.18 -5.84
C TYR A 7 10.27 -14.99 -4.58
N TRP A 8 10.45 -15.92 -3.66
CA TRP A 8 9.92 -15.84 -2.30
C TRP A 8 10.92 -15.08 -1.42
N PRO A 9 10.60 -13.87 -0.94
CA PRO A 9 11.60 -12.98 -0.33
C PRO A 9 11.98 -13.40 1.10
N SER A 10 11.12 -14.13 1.83
CA SER A 10 11.37 -14.63 3.18
C SER A 10 10.25 -15.55 3.67
N ASP A 11 10.58 -16.60 4.42
CA ASP A 11 9.59 -17.39 5.16
C ASP A 11 8.92 -16.60 6.29
N ASN A 12 9.54 -15.50 6.73
CA ASN A 12 8.89 -14.57 7.64
C ASN A 12 7.81 -13.79 6.89
N THR A 13 6.55 -14.11 7.20
CA THR A 13 5.35 -13.52 6.62
C THR A 13 4.57 -12.67 7.64
N ASP A 14 5.19 -12.33 8.77
CA ASP A 14 4.64 -11.28 9.64
C ASP A 14 4.58 -9.96 8.85
N PRO A 15 3.43 -9.26 8.82
CA PRO A 15 3.28 -8.06 8.00
C PRO A 15 4.16 -6.90 8.45
N VAL A 16 4.51 -6.77 9.74
CA VAL A 16 5.39 -5.70 10.19
C VAL A 16 6.80 -5.94 9.68
N GLU A 17 7.32 -7.16 9.85
CA GLU A 17 8.64 -7.56 9.35
C GLU A 17 8.70 -7.47 7.82
N ARG A 18 7.63 -7.89 7.13
CA ARG A 18 7.53 -7.82 5.67
C ARG A 18 7.61 -6.40 5.13
N ILE A 19 7.15 -5.37 5.85
CA ILE A 19 7.34 -3.98 5.42
C ILE A 19 8.83 -3.65 5.29
N PHE A 20 9.65 -4.01 6.27
CA PHE A 20 11.09 -3.75 6.24
C PHE A 20 11.79 -4.62 5.19
N ILE A 21 11.48 -5.92 5.14
CA ILE A 21 12.08 -6.85 4.16
C ILE A 21 11.83 -6.37 2.73
N GLN A 22 10.57 -6.05 2.41
CA GLN A 22 10.20 -5.61 1.08
C GLN A 22 10.77 -4.22 0.75
N TRP A 23 10.85 -3.32 1.74
CA TRP A 23 11.50 -2.01 1.58
C TRP A 23 12.96 -2.16 1.17
N GLU A 24 13.73 -2.99 1.85
CA GLU A 24 15.16 -3.20 1.51
C GLU A 24 15.33 -3.89 0.15
N TYR A 25 14.50 -4.90 -0.16
CA TYR A 25 14.56 -5.54 -1.48
C TYR A 25 14.24 -4.58 -2.63
N SER A 26 13.38 -3.58 -2.41
CA SER A 26 13.02 -2.58 -3.42
C SER A 26 14.17 -1.69 -3.90
N TYR A 27 15.34 -1.74 -3.27
CA TYR A 27 16.53 -1.07 -3.77
C TYR A 27 17.16 -1.77 -4.98
N PHE A 28 16.94 -3.09 -5.11
CA PHE A 28 17.64 -3.92 -6.09
C PHE A 28 16.70 -4.64 -7.04
N TYR A 29 15.52 -5.04 -6.55
CA TYR A 29 14.57 -5.85 -7.30
C TYR A 29 13.25 -5.12 -7.55
N PRO A 30 12.67 -5.27 -8.74
CA PRO A 30 11.35 -4.72 -9.03
C PRO A 30 10.27 -5.49 -8.27
N ALA A 31 9.20 -4.79 -7.89
CA ALA A 31 8.09 -5.37 -7.12
C ALA A 31 7.41 -6.58 -7.80
N ILE A 32 7.37 -6.62 -9.14
CA ILE A 32 6.87 -7.76 -9.91
C ILE A 32 7.62 -9.07 -9.62
N ALA A 33 8.88 -9.01 -9.19
CA ALA A 33 9.66 -10.20 -8.89
C ALA A 33 9.42 -10.74 -7.48
N SER A 34 8.78 -10.00 -6.57
CA SER A 34 8.59 -10.42 -5.18
C SER A 34 7.22 -11.05 -4.96
N CYS A 35 7.16 -12.34 -4.60
CA CYS A 35 5.93 -13.01 -4.18
C CYS A 35 5.63 -12.75 -2.71
N ASN A 36 4.48 -12.17 -2.43
CA ASN A 36 4.09 -11.75 -1.09
C ASN A 36 2.75 -12.36 -0.75
N HIS A 37 2.74 -13.32 0.16
CA HIS A 37 1.52 -14.03 0.51
C HIS A 37 1.00 -13.61 1.88
N VAL A 38 -0.32 -13.54 1.97
CA VAL A 38 -1.05 -13.48 3.23
C VAL A 38 -1.01 -14.88 3.85
N THR A 39 -0.57 -14.97 5.10
CA THR A 39 -0.49 -16.25 5.85
C THR A 39 -1.02 -16.08 7.27
N ASP A 40 -1.15 -17.18 8.01
CA ASP A 40 -1.57 -17.20 9.42
C ASP A 40 -0.43 -17.00 10.44
N TRP A 41 0.77 -16.58 9.99
CA TRP A 41 1.92 -16.33 10.87
C TRP A 41 1.63 -15.27 11.94
N SER A 42 0.83 -14.26 11.61
CA SER A 42 0.51 -13.14 12.49
C SER A 42 -0.98 -13.07 12.79
N LYS A 43 -1.32 -12.71 14.03
CA LYS A 43 -2.71 -12.44 14.45
C LYS A 43 -3.18 -11.02 14.14
N LEU A 44 -2.35 -10.22 13.49
CA LEU A 44 -2.74 -8.88 13.03
C LEU A 44 -3.91 -8.95 12.03
N PRO A 45 -4.74 -7.90 11.94
CA PRO A 45 -5.93 -7.89 11.09
C PRO A 45 -5.64 -8.33 9.66
N LEU A 46 -6.55 -9.11 9.06
CA LEU A 46 -6.40 -9.64 7.71
C LEU A 46 -6.17 -8.55 6.67
N LYS A 47 -6.87 -7.40 6.80
CA LYS A 47 -6.63 -6.22 5.97
C LYS A 47 -5.18 -5.77 5.98
N PHE A 48 -4.55 -5.65 7.16
CA PHE A 48 -3.15 -5.21 7.25
C PHE A 48 -2.20 -6.19 6.58
N ARG A 49 -2.39 -7.49 6.82
CA ARG A 49 -1.62 -8.56 6.14
C ARG A 49 -1.77 -8.51 4.63
N THR A 50 -3.00 -8.29 4.15
CA THR A 50 -3.33 -8.18 2.72
C THR A 50 -2.70 -6.95 2.09
N ASP A 51 -2.83 -5.78 2.73
CA ASP A 51 -2.28 -4.51 2.24
C ASP A 51 -0.76 -4.53 2.12
N VAL A 52 -0.06 -5.17 3.06
CA VAL A 52 1.40 -5.38 2.99
C VAL A 52 1.77 -6.36 1.88
N ALA A 53 0.96 -7.39 1.65
CA ALA A 53 1.21 -8.34 0.58
C ALA A 53 1.04 -7.72 -0.83
N MET A 54 0.14 -6.74 -0.97
CA MET A 54 -0.12 -6.04 -2.24
C MET A 54 1.06 -5.19 -2.77
N MET A 55 2.13 -4.96 -2.00
CA MET A 55 3.33 -4.23 -2.46
C MET A 55 4.18 -5.02 -3.49
N GLY A 56 3.92 -6.32 -3.66
CA GLY A 56 4.52 -7.18 -4.69
C GLY A 56 3.44 -8.04 -5.33
N LYS A 57 3.77 -9.24 -5.82
CA LYS A 57 2.80 -10.21 -6.33
C LYS A 57 1.99 -10.82 -5.17
N LEU A 58 0.74 -10.38 -5.03
CA LEU A 58 -0.18 -10.84 -3.98
C LEU A 58 -0.52 -12.33 -4.14
N GLY A 59 -0.44 -13.08 -3.05
CA GLY A 59 -0.99 -14.42 -2.91
C GLY A 59 -1.66 -14.64 -1.54
N TYR A 60 -2.35 -15.76 -1.39
CA TYR A 60 -2.99 -16.18 -0.14
C TYR A 60 -2.58 -17.63 0.17
N ASP A 61 -1.87 -17.82 1.27
CA ASP A 61 -1.55 -19.12 1.86
C ASP A 61 -2.22 -19.23 3.25
N ILE A 62 -3.54 -19.12 3.25
CA ILE A 62 -4.40 -19.29 4.44
C ILE A 62 -5.51 -20.29 4.14
N VAL A 63 -6.06 -20.90 5.19
CA VAL A 63 -7.17 -21.84 5.05
C VAL A 63 -8.47 -21.05 4.83
N VAL A 64 -8.89 -20.91 3.57
CA VAL A 64 -10.06 -20.10 3.17
C VAL A 64 -11.33 -20.49 3.93
N ASP A 65 -11.57 -21.79 4.15
CA ASP A 65 -12.74 -22.31 4.87
C ASP A 65 -12.81 -21.87 6.35
N LYS A 66 -11.71 -21.34 6.91
CA LYS A 66 -11.67 -20.82 8.28
C LYS A 66 -11.88 -19.31 8.37
N LEU A 67 -11.99 -18.61 7.24
CA LEU A 67 -12.29 -17.19 7.24
C LEU A 67 -13.72 -16.93 7.71
N SER A 68 -13.90 -15.85 8.46
CA SER A 68 -15.24 -15.33 8.71
C SER A 68 -15.89 -14.90 7.38
N GLU A 69 -17.22 -14.87 7.31
CA GLU A 69 -17.93 -14.38 6.12
C GLU A 69 -17.45 -12.96 5.72
N LYS A 70 -17.23 -12.10 6.71
CA LYS A 70 -16.69 -10.75 6.52
C LYS A 70 -15.29 -10.75 5.92
N ASP A 71 -14.41 -11.63 6.41
CA ASP A 71 -13.02 -11.75 5.92
C ASP A 71 -12.93 -12.40 4.54
N LEU A 72 -13.82 -13.35 4.25
CA LEU A 72 -13.95 -13.95 2.93
C LEU A 72 -14.41 -12.91 1.90
N GLN A 73 -15.46 -12.16 2.22
CA GLN A 73 -15.96 -11.08 1.37
C GLN A 73 -14.89 -10.01 1.14
N PHE A 74 -14.18 -9.61 2.20
CA PHE A 74 -13.05 -8.70 2.09
C PHE A 74 -11.95 -9.26 1.18
N SER A 75 -11.54 -10.51 1.36
CA SER A 75 -10.47 -11.13 0.56
C SER A 75 -10.84 -11.19 -0.93
N GLN A 76 -12.10 -11.51 -1.26
CA GLN A 76 -12.60 -11.47 -2.63
C GLN A 76 -12.53 -10.06 -3.24
N GLN A 77 -12.93 -9.04 -2.47
CA GLN A 77 -12.81 -7.63 -2.87
C GLN A 77 -11.34 -7.21 -3.00
N SER A 78 -10.46 -7.69 -2.13
CA SER A 78 -9.02 -7.43 -2.18
C SER A 78 -8.40 -8.01 -3.44
N VAL A 79 -8.77 -9.22 -3.86
CA VAL A 79 -8.30 -9.79 -5.15
C VAL A 79 -8.76 -8.93 -6.32
N ALA A 80 -10.01 -8.45 -6.33
CA ALA A 80 -10.50 -7.56 -7.40
C ALA A 80 -9.79 -6.20 -7.39
N THR A 81 -9.56 -5.63 -6.21
CA THR A 81 -8.82 -4.38 -6.03
C THR A 81 -7.38 -4.53 -6.49
N TYR A 82 -6.70 -5.61 -6.08
CA TYR A 82 -5.33 -5.88 -6.51
C TYR A 82 -5.23 -6.03 -8.03
N ARG A 83 -6.16 -6.74 -8.67
CA ARG A 83 -6.22 -6.83 -10.14
C ARG A 83 -6.26 -5.44 -10.79
N SER A 84 -7.04 -4.51 -10.25
CA SER A 84 -7.15 -3.16 -10.83
C SER A 84 -5.88 -2.32 -10.69
N ILE A 85 -5.07 -2.54 -9.65
CA ILE A 85 -3.82 -1.79 -9.38
C ILE A 85 -2.55 -2.56 -9.75
N SER A 86 -2.63 -3.86 -10.05
CA SER A 86 -1.47 -4.73 -10.28
C SER A 86 -0.54 -4.22 -11.38
N GLY A 87 -1.08 -3.63 -12.45
CA GLY A 87 -0.28 -3.00 -13.49
C GLY A 87 0.61 -1.85 -12.97
N LEU A 88 0.14 -1.07 -12.00
CA LEU A 88 0.94 -0.04 -11.33
C LEU A 88 2.02 -0.67 -10.47
N VAL A 89 1.67 -1.67 -9.66
CA VAL A 89 2.62 -2.34 -8.75
C VAL A 89 3.72 -3.05 -9.56
N TRP A 90 3.38 -3.70 -10.66
CA TRP A 90 4.30 -4.53 -11.42
C TRP A 90 5.21 -3.73 -12.36
N HIS A 91 4.69 -2.65 -12.94
CA HIS A 91 5.35 -1.94 -14.04
C HIS A 91 5.48 -0.43 -13.83
N GLY A 92 4.86 0.13 -12.79
CA GLY A 92 4.98 1.54 -12.48
C GLY A 92 6.31 1.90 -11.85
N ASP A 93 6.65 3.18 -11.93
CA ASP A 93 7.81 3.74 -11.24
C ASP A 93 7.55 3.73 -9.74
N MET A 94 8.41 3.04 -8.99
CA MET A 94 8.32 2.98 -7.54
C MET A 94 9.07 4.14 -6.89
N TYR A 95 8.40 4.84 -5.98
CA TYR A 95 8.97 5.91 -5.17
C TYR A 95 8.84 5.60 -3.68
N ARG A 96 9.97 5.55 -2.99
CA ARG A 96 10.04 5.55 -1.52
C ARG A 96 9.75 6.95 -0.99
N LEU A 97 8.74 7.07 -0.12
CA LEU A 97 8.23 8.35 0.40
C LEU A 97 8.63 8.57 1.86
N VAL A 98 8.39 7.59 2.74
CA VAL A 98 8.73 7.66 4.17
C VAL A 98 9.44 6.39 4.60
N ASN A 99 10.66 6.55 5.13
CA ASN A 99 11.54 5.45 5.53
C ASN A 99 11.09 4.85 6.87
N PRO A 100 10.73 3.54 6.92
CA PRO A 100 10.28 2.88 8.15
C PRO A 100 11.35 2.72 9.23
N ARG A 101 12.64 2.87 8.88
CA ARG A 101 13.75 2.83 9.85
C ARG A 101 13.86 4.13 10.67
N GLU A 102 13.41 5.23 10.10
CA GLU A 102 13.55 6.58 10.67
C GLU A 102 12.22 7.10 11.23
N ASN A 103 11.10 6.54 10.76
CA ASN A 103 9.76 7.01 11.06
C ASN A 103 8.87 5.83 11.48
N PRO A 104 7.84 6.08 12.30
CA PRO A 104 6.87 5.05 12.68
C PRO A 104 5.85 4.72 11.58
N LEU A 105 6.12 5.18 10.36
CA LEU A 105 5.32 5.02 9.16
C LEU A 105 6.26 4.57 8.03
N ALA A 106 5.85 3.55 7.28
CA ALA A 106 6.37 3.30 5.95
C ALA A 106 5.43 3.92 4.92
N SER A 107 5.97 4.60 3.92
CA SER A 107 5.16 5.00 2.76
C SER A 107 5.94 4.91 1.47
N LEU A 108 5.29 4.37 0.45
CA LEU A 108 5.80 4.24 -0.91
C LEU A 108 4.65 4.32 -1.91
N MET A 109 4.96 4.62 -3.16
CA MET A 109 3.98 4.66 -4.22
C MET A 109 4.50 4.08 -5.52
N PHE A 110 3.58 3.66 -6.39
CA PHE A 110 3.84 3.29 -7.77
C PHE A 110 3.01 4.20 -8.69
N ALA A 111 3.66 4.84 -9.66
CA ALA A 111 2.99 5.70 -10.65
C ALA A 111 3.20 5.16 -12.07
N ASN A 112 2.21 5.33 -12.94
CA ASN A 112 2.38 5.00 -14.35
C ASN A 112 3.24 6.06 -15.08
N ALA A 113 3.78 5.69 -16.24
CA ALA A 113 4.64 6.55 -17.06
C ALA A 113 3.96 7.86 -17.47
N GLU A 114 2.64 7.83 -17.70
CA GLU A 114 1.85 9.02 -18.07
C GLU A 114 1.56 9.96 -16.89
N LYS A 115 1.95 9.55 -15.66
CA LYS A 115 1.69 10.26 -14.40
C LYS A 115 0.21 10.58 -14.21
N SER A 116 -0.67 9.73 -14.73
CA SER A 116 -2.12 9.90 -14.70
C SER A 116 -2.78 9.04 -13.63
N ARG A 117 -2.07 8.02 -13.11
CA ARG A 117 -2.57 7.14 -12.06
C ARG A 117 -1.44 6.66 -11.18
N ALA A 118 -1.69 6.60 -9.87
CA ALA A 118 -0.75 6.03 -8.91
C ALA A 118 -1.47 5.30 -7.78
N VAL A 119 -0.76 4.40 -7.11
CA VAL A 119 -1.19 3.78 -5.85
C VAL A 119 -0.14 4.01 -4.78
N ILE A 120 -0.58 4.41 -3.60
CA ILE A 120 0.25 4.72 -2.44
C ILE A 120 -0.07 3.71 -1.35
N PHE A 121 0.97 3.15 -0.75
CA PHE A 121 0.89 2.24 0.37
C PHE A 121 1.42 2.94 1.62
N ASN A 122 0.61 3.00 2.67
CA ASN A 122 0.98 3.62 3.95
C ASN A 122 0.78 2.61 5.07
N TYR A 123 1.82 2.37 5.86
CA TYR A 123 1.82 1.34 6.89
C TYR A 123 2.34 1.87 8.21
N LEU A 124 1.63 1.59 9.30
CA LEU A 124 2.13 1.78 10.65
C LEU A 124 3.20 0.72 10.93
N THR A 125 4.40 1.15 11.32
CA THR A 125 5.53 0.23 11.57
C THR A 125 5.87 0.08 13.04
N ASN A 126 5.18 0.80 13.93
CA ASN A 126 5.38 0.70 15.38
C ASN A 126 4.07 0.48 16.14
N THR A 127 4.19 -0.02 17.37
CA THR A 127 3.06 -0.30 18.26
C THR A 127 3.03 0.64 19.48
N ARG A 128 3.91 1.65 19.52
CA ARG A 128 3.95 2.62 20.62
C ARG A 128 2.69 3.48 20.59
N PHE A 129 2.17 3.81 21.77
CA PHE A 129 1.12 4.82 21.89
C PHE A 129 1.68 6.16 21.38
N MET A 130 1.11 6.67 20.30
CA MET A 130 1.43 7.95 19.70
C MET A 130 0.13 8.66 19.36
N LEU A 131 0.10 9.99 19.52
CA LEU A 131 -1.04 10.81 19.12
C LEU A 131 -1.32 10.71 17.61
N THR A 132 -0.27 10.56 16.79
CA THR A 132 -0.37 10.30 15.35
C THR A 132 0.90 9.64 14.83
N ALA A 133 0.80 8.73 13.84
CA ALA A 133 1.95 8.20 13.12
C ALA A 133 2.37 9.07 11.92
N THR A 134 1.58 10.10 11.62
CA THR A 134 1.73 11.03 10.50
C THR A 134 1.78 12.47 11.04
N PRO A 135 2.82 12.86 11.81
CA PRO A 135 2.94 14.22 12.31
C PRO A 135 3.11 15.25 11.19
N GLN A 136 3.51 14.79 10.00
CA GLN A 136 3.54 15.56 8.76
C GLN A 136 2.83 14.78 7.65
N PRO A 137 2.16 15.47 6.69
CA PRO A 137 1.59 14.81 5.52
C PRO A 137 2.66 14.08 4.70
N VAL A 138 2.27 12.97 4.08
CA VAL A 138 3.12 12.24 3.15
C VAL A 138 3.20 13.03 1.85
N ARG A 139 4.41 13.50 1.51
CA ARG A 139 4.69 14.17 0.23
C ARG A 139 4.87 13.12 -0.85
N LEU A 140 4.09 13.24 -1.92
CA LEU A 140 4.14 12.31 -3.04
C LEU A 140 5.32 12.63 -3.96
N LYS A 141 5.64 11.70 -4.85
CA LYS A 141 6.66 11.83 -5.90
C LYS A 141 6.12 11.28 -7.22
N GLY A 142 6.81 11.53 -8.32
CA GLY A 142 6.47 10.92 -9.61
C GLY A 142 5.18 11.42 -10.27
N LEU A 143 4.51 12.42 -9.69
CA LEU A 143 3.35 13.07 -10.31
C LEU A 143 3.77 14.21 -11.24
N ASP A 144 2.81 14.73 -12.01
CA ASP A 144 2.98 15.94 -12.81
C ASP A 144 2.47 17.15 -12.01
N ALA A 145 3.34 18.15 -11.80
CA ALA A 145 2.99 19.34 -11.02
C ALA A 145 1.83 20.15 -11.63
N SER A 146 1.66 20.08 -12.95
CA SER A 146 0.65 20.83 -13.72
C SER A 146 -0.72 20.15 -13.79
N LYS A 147 -0.80 18.87 -13.46
CA LYS A 147 -2.04 18.09 -13.48
C LYS A 147 -2.82 18.22 -12.18
N ASN A 148 -4.11 17.92 -12.25
CA ASN A 148 -5.00 17.82 -11.09
C ASN A 148 -5.36 16.36 -10.84
N TYR A 149 -5.54 16.01 -9.57
CA TYR A 149 -5.75 14.64 -9.12
C TYR A 149 -6.84 14.54 -8.06
N THR A 150 -7.57 13.43 -8.07
CA THR A 150 -8.36 12.98 -6.91
C THR A 150 -7.58 11.91 -6.16
N VAL A 151 -7.81 11.80 -4.85
CA VAL A 151 -7.23 10.77 -3.99
C VAL A 151 -8.33 9.99 -3.31
N LYS A 152 -8.33 8.67 -3.45
CA LYS A 152 -9.37 7.79 -2.91
C LYS A 152 -8.74 6.66 -2.11
N GLU A 153 -9.27 6.37 -0.93
CA GLU A 153 -8.89 5.14 -0.21
C GLU A 153 -9.49 3.90 -0.89
N ILE A 154 -8.67 2.87 -1.04
CA ILE A 154 -9.05 1.58 -1.61
C ILE A 154 -8.75 0.43 -0.63
N ASN A 155 -9.23 -0.76 -0.96
CA ASN A 155 -9.10 -1.97 -0.15
C ASN A 155 -9.60 -1.84 1.30
N VAL A 156 -10.74 -1.18 1.48
CA VAL A 156 -11.43 -1.08 2.78
C VAL A 156 -12.45 -2.19 2.95
N TYR A 157 -12.68 -2.65 4.18
CA TYR A 157 -13.76 -3.60 4.46
C TYR A 157 -15.12 -3.04 4.00
N PRO A 158 -16.02 -3.89 3.46
CA PRO A 158 -17.38 -3.49 3.13
C PRO A 158 -18.07 -2.74 4.29
N GLY A 159 -18.73 -1.63 3.98
CA GLY A 159 -19.42 -0.78 4.96
C GLY A 159 -18.51 0.16 5.77
N THR A 160 -17.19 0.15 5.55
CA THR A 160 -16.27 1.09 6.20
C THR A 160 -16.33 2.46 5.51
N ILE A 161 -16.48 3.52 6.29
CA ILE A 161 -16.38 4.90 5.79
C ILE A 161 -14.91 5.33 5.85
N SER A 162 -14.38 5.76 4.72
CA SER A 162 -13.02 6.32 4.65
C SER A 162 -12.97 7.71 5.28
N SER A 163 -11.87 8.03 5.98
CA SER A 163 -11.57 9.40 6.41
C SER A 163 -11.03 10.27 5.26
N ILE A 164 -10.71 9.69 4.11
CA ILE A 164 -10.20 10.37 2.93
C ILE A 164 -11.36 10.82 2.05
N ASN A 165 -11.50 12.14 1.88
CA ASN A 165 -12.51 12.71 1.00
C ASN A 165 -12.09 12.59 -0.48
N SER A 166 -12.68 11.63 -1.19
CA SER A 166 -12.39 11.39 -2.61
C SER A 166 -12.92 12.45 -3.57
N GLY A 167 -13.76 13.38 -3.10
CA GLY A 167 -14.27 14.50 -3.90
C GLY A 167 -13.31 15.69 -3.99
N THR A 168 -12.26 15.72 -3.17
CA THR A 168 -11.29 16.82 -3.18
C THR A 168 -10.34 16.68 -4.36
N ILE A 169 -10.16 17.78 -5.10
CA ILE A 169 -9.19 17.89 -6.19
C ILE A 169 -7.94 18.59 -5.68
N TYR A 170 -6.78 17.98 -5.92
CA TYR A 170 -5.47 18.51 -5.56
C TYR A 170 -4.64 18.71 -6.82
N SER A 171 -3.87 19.78 -6.89
CA SER A 171 -2.82 19.86 -7.92
C SER A 171 -1.70 18.88 -7.59
N GLY A 172 -1.02 18.35 -8.61
CA GLY A 172 0.16 17.52 -8.41
C GLY A 172 1.25 18.26 -7.66
N ASN A 173 1.38 19.58 -7.88
CA ASN A 173 2.30 20.42 -7.10
C ASN A 173 1.98 20.39 -5.60
N PHE A 174 0.70 20.53 -5.22
CA PHE A 174 0.30 20.46 -3.81
C PHE A 174 0.63 19.08 -3.21
N LEU A 175 0.30 18.00 -3.92
CA LEU A 175 0.56 16.64 -3.45
C LEU A 175 2.07 16.34 -3.27
N MET A 176 2.93 16.94 -4.09
CA MET A 176 4.38 16.75 -4.00
C MET A 176 5.07 17.70 -3.01
N THR A 177 4.52 18.90 -2.75
CA THR A 177 5.15 19.91 -1.89
C THR A 177 4.58 19.93 -0.47
N VAL A 178 3.26 19.84 -0.34
CA VAL A 178 2.55 19.84 0.95
C VAL A 178 2.29 18.41 1.40
N GLY A 179 1.77 17.57 0.49
CA GLY A 179 1.44 16.17 0.77
C GLY A 179 0.00 15.95 1.27
N ILE A 180 -0.31 14.69 1.55
CA ILE A 180 -1.61 14.26 2.09
C ILE A 180 -1.40 13.43 3.36
N ASN A 181 -2.27 13.60 4.36
CA ASN A 181 -2.25 12.75 5.54
C ASN A 181 -3.12 11.51 5.27
N PRO A 182 -2.54 10.29 5.27
CA PRO A 182 -3.30 9.05 5.08
C PRO A 182 -4.11 8.63 6.31
N ASP A 183 -4.01 9.34 7.44
CA ASP A 183 -4.72 9.05 8.69
C ASP A 183 -4.41 7.63 9.23
N VAL A 184 -3.11 7.31 9.26
CA VAL A 184 -2.60 6.05 9.78
C VAL A 184 -2.43 6.14 11.30
N HIS A 185 -3.03 5.19 12.02
CA HIS A 185 -2.94 5.06 13.47
C HIS A 185 -3.19 3.60 13.88
N LEU A 186 -3.14 3.27 15.19
CA LEU A 186 -3.29 1.89 15.69
C LEU A 186 -4.60 1.19 15.26
N GLY A 187 -5.69 1.95 15.03
CA GLY A 187 -6.96 1.42 14.53
C GLY A 187 -7.05 1.33 13.00
N ARG A 188 -6.09 1.94 12.29
CA ARG A 188 -5.99 2.04 10.82
C ARG A 188 -4.53 1.82 10.41
N ALA A 189 -3.99 0.65 10.75
CA ALA A 189 -2.56 0.36 10.60
C ALA A 189 -2.07 0.32 9.14
N SER A 190 -2.99 0.24 8.17
CA SER A 190 -2.69 0.33 6.73
C SER A 190 -3.75 1.14 6.00
N VAL A 191 -3.30 1.98 5.08
CA VAL A 191 -4.16 2.79 4.20
C VAL A 191 -3.55 2.79 2.80
N LEU A 192 -4.30 2.25 1.83
CA LEU A 192 -3.96 2.30 0.41
C LEU A 192 -4.74 3.43 -0.24
N LEU A 193 -4.03 4.32 -0.92
CA LEU A 193 -4.62 5.44 -1.64
C LEU A 193 -4.40 5.29 -3.13
N GLU A 194 -5.45 5.38 -3.91
CA GLU A 194 -5.38 5.52 -5.36
C GLU A 194 -5.46 7.01 -5.74
N VAL A 195 -4.54 7.44 -6.60
CA VAL A 195 -4.48 8.80 -7.14
C VAL A 195 -4.80 8.74 -8.61
N ASN A 196 -5.78 9.52 -9.07
CA ASN A 196 -6.19 9.54 -10.48
C ASN A 196 -6.22 10.98 -11.00
N GLU A 197 -5.67 11.19 -12.19
CA GLU A 197 -5.76 12.45 -12.92
C GLU A 197 -7.22 12.80 -13.20
N VAL A 198 -7.57 14.06 -12.95
CA VAL A 198 -8.86 14.64 -13.32
C VAL A 198 -8.74 15.11 -14.77
N LYS A 199 -9.60 14.56 -15.63
CA LYS A 199 -9.72 14.97 -17.04
C LYS A 199 -10.78 16.05 -17.22
#